data_AF-A0A2G9TFL8-F1
#
_entry.id   AF-A0A2G9TFL8-F1
#
_cell.length_a   1.000
_cell.length_b   1.000
_cell.length_c   1.000
_cell.angle_alpha   90.00
_cell.angle_beta   90.00
_cell.angle_gamma   90.00
#
_symmetry.space_group_name_H-M   'P 1'
#
loop_
_entity.id
_entity.type
_entity.pdbx_description
1 polymer ?
#
loop_
_entity_poly.entity_id
_entity_poly.type
_entity_poly.pdbx_seq_one_letter_code
_entity_poly.pdbx_strand_id
1 'polypeptide(L)'
;LKLVWEVGQKLVPGTDKTHFCKPAGIVLTDEGVFVADGYCNNRIVQLDSETGSRKSEFGLPGNDPSQFNLPHDIVSTPAGGHLLVADRENGRVQELSIHGDFIMEWASSLFSNIYSVDAQDEYIYMLPGRASGASVSVIMLH
;
A
#
# COMPACT_ATOMS: atom_id res chain seq x y z
N LEU A 1 20.56 12.02 -12.48
CA LEU A 1 19.32 11.22 -12.52
C LEU A 1 19.41 10.29 -13.72
N LYS A 2 19.06 9.00 -13.57
CA LYS A 2 19.08 8.00 -14.64
C LYS A 2 17.75 7.26 -14.63
N LEU A 3 17.08 7.18 -15.77
CA LEU A 3 15.92 6.31 -15.95
C LEU A 3 16.38 4.85 -15.88
N VAL A 4 15.75 4.04 -15.04
CA VAL A 4 16.06 2.61 -14.89
C VAL A 4 15.13 1.74 -15.73
N TRP A 5 13.82 2.02 -15.69
CA TRP A 5 12.79 1.36 -16.48
C TRP A 5 11.49 2.19 -16.42
N GLU A 6 10.56 1.88 -17.31
CA GLU A 6 9.21 2.45 -17.36
C GLU A 6 8.19 1.33 -17.45
N VAL A 7 7.06 1.47 -16.77
CA VAL A 7 5.97 0.50 -16.75
C VAL A 7 4.64 1.25 -16.72
N GLY A 8 3.62 0.71 -17.39
CA GLY A 8 2.37 1.42 -17.59
C GLY A 8 2.40 2.37 -18.79
N GLN A 9 1.28 3.05 -19.00
CA GLN A 9 1.17 4.11 -20.00
C GLN A 9 0.70 5.40 -19.35
N LYS A 10 1.49 6.46 -19.51
CA LYS A 10 1.22 7.77 -18.91
C LYS A 10 -0.17 8.27 -19.30
N LEU A 11 -0.98 8.59 -18.28
CA LEU A 11 -2.35 9.11 -18.41
C LEU A 11 -3.34 8.18 -19.13
N VAL A 12 -3.02 6.88 -19.24
CA VAL A 12 -3.93 5.85 -19.76
C VAL A 12 -4.22 4.86 -18.64
N PRO A 13 -5.33 5.04 -17.90
CA PRO A 13 -5.69 4.13 -16.82
C PRO A 13 -6.19 2.79 -17.37
N GLY A 14 -5.91 1.70 -16.65
CA GLY A 14 -6.44 0.38 -16.97
C GLY A 14 -6.31 -0.61 -15.81
N THR A 15 -7.10 -1.69 -15.88
CA THR A 15 -7.10 -2.80 -14.91
C THR A 15 -6.29 -4.01 -15.38
N ASP A 16 -5.83 -3.99 -16.64
CA ASP A 16 -5.08 -5.09 -17.24
C ASP A 16 -3.65 -5.23 -16.67
N LYS A 17 -2.88 -6.15 -17.25
CA LYS A 17 -1.51 -6.46 -16.80
C LYS A 17 -0.47 -5.40 -17.21
N THR A 18 -0.82 -4.50 -18.12
CA THR A 18 0.08 -3.52 -18.72
C THR A 18 -0.21 -2.09 -18.27
N HIS A 19 -1.32 -1.85 -17.59
CA HIS A 19 -1.73 -0.54 -17.11
C HIS A 19 -1.90 -0.50 -15.59
N PHE A 20 -1.71 0.70 -15.04
CA PHE A 20 -2.12 1.05 -13.68
C PHE A 20 -3.32 1.98 -13.75
N CYS A 21 -3.99 2.22 -12.62
CA CYS A 21 -5.00 3.25 -12.50
C CYS A 21 -4.71 4.16 -11.30
N LYS A 22 -3.91 5.20 -11.59
CA LYS A 22 -3.45 6.20 -10.61
C LYS A 22 -2.78 5.51 -9.39
N PRO A 23 -1.62 4.85 -9.59
CA PRO A 23 -0.89 4.26 -8.47
C PRO A 23 -0.44 5.34 -7.48
N ALA A 24 -0.44 5.03 -6.19
CA ALA A 24 -0.35 6.00 -5.11
C ALA A 24 0.86 5.80 -4.18
N GLY A 25 1.29 4.56 -3.95
CA GLY A 25 2.41 4.20 -3.08
C GLY A 25 3.37 3.23 -3.75
N ILE A 26 4.63 3.24 -3.32
CA ILE A 26 5.69 2.36 -3.82
C ILE A 26 6.67 2.01 -2.71
N VAL A 27 7.07 0.74 -2.64
CA VAL A 27 8.16 0.29 -1.77
C VAL A 27 9.09 -0.67 -2.50
N LEU A 28 10.39 -0.55 -2.23
CA LEU A 28 11.40 -1.51 -2.66
C LEU A 28 11.69 -2.47 -1.50
N THR A 29 11.70 -3.77 -1.79
CA THR A 29 12.14 -4.83 -0.88
C THR A 29 13.13 -5.76 -1.59
N ASP A 30 13.69 -6.73 -0.86
CA ASP A 30 14.55 -7.77 -1.44
C ASP A 30 13.79 -8.65 -2.46
N GLU A 31 12.45 -8.68 -2.39
CA GLU A 31 11.59 -9.49 -3.25
C GLU A 31 11.15 -8.75 -4.53
N GLY A 32 11.39 -7.44 -4.60
CA GLY A 32 11.05 -6.59 -5.74
C GLY A 32 10.43 -5.25 -5.33
N VAL A 33 9.83 -4.58 -6.30
CA VAL A 33 9.12 -3.31 -6.10
C VAL A 33 7.63 -3.59 -5.98
N PHE A 34 6.99 -3.12 -4.92
CA PHE A 34 5.54 -3.23 -4.74
C PHE A 34 4.90 -1.86 -4.94
N VAL A 35 3.80 -1.83 -5.69
CA VAL A 35 3.07 -0.61 -6.04
C VAL A 35 1.63 -0.74 -5.56
N ALA A 36 1.17 0.24 -4.78
CA ALA A 36 -0.23 0.38 -4.40
C ALA A 36 -1.02 1.02 -5.55
N ASP A 37 -1.72 0.19 -6.33
CA ASP A 37 -2.53 0.59 -7.49
C ASP A 37 -3.99 0.81 -7.08
N GLY A 38 -4.20 1.73 -6.14
CA GLY A 38 -5.41 1.70 -5.33
C GLY A 38 -6.62 2.50 -5.81
N TYR A 39 -6.42 3.63 -6.49
CA TYR A 39 -7.53 4.56 -6.80
C TYR A 39 -8.63 3.95 -7.68
N CYS A 40 -8.31 2.93 -8.48
CA CYS A 40 -9.32 2.24 -9.28
C CYS A 40 -9.20 0.71 -9.29
N ASN A 41 -8.05 0.14 -8.89
CA ASN A 41 -7.79 -1.29 -9.08
C ASN A 41 -7.74 -2.09 -7.77
N ASN A 42 -7.81 -1.45 -6.60
CA ASN A 42 -7.88 -2.10 -5.28
C ASN A 42 -6.85 -3.23 -5.11
N ARG A 43 -5.65 -3.05 -5.66
CA ARG A 43 -4.62 -4.10 -5.74
C ARG A 43 -3.23 -3.57 -5.40
N ILE A 44 -2.36 -4.49 -5.01
CA ILE A 44 -0.92 -4.30 -4.95
C ILE A 44 -0.29 -5.07 -6.10
N VAL A 45 0.63 -4.43 -6.83
CA VAL A 45 1.35 -5.03 -7.95
C VAL A 45 2.81 -5.21 -7.57
N GLN A 46 3.35 -6.42 -7.73
CA GLN A 46 4.77 -6.69 -7.57
C GLN A 46 5.48 -6.63 -8.92
N LEU A 47 6.59 -5.90 -8.96
CA LEU A 47 7.46 -5.72 -10.10
C LEU A 47 8.87 -6.23 -9.77
N ASP A 48 9.54 -6.73 -10.79
CA ASP A 48 10.97 -7.01 -10.75
C ASP A 48 11.76 -5.70 -10.64
N SER A 49 12.68 -5.63 -9.68
CA SER A 49 13.40 -4.38 -9.36
C SER A 49 14.39 -3.95 -10.44
N GLU A 50 14.94 -4.91 -11.20
CA GLU A 50 15.93 -4.65 -12.25
C GLU A 50 15.26 -4.28 -13.58
N THR A 51 14.17 -4.97 -13.93
CA THR A 51 13.54 -4.87 -15.25
C THR A 51 12.22 -4.09 -15.26
N GLY A 52 11.58 -3.89 -14.10
CA GLY A 52 10.23 -3.34 -14.00
C GLY A 52 9.13 -4.30 -14.49
N SER A 53 9.48 -5.54 -14.83
CA SER A 53 8.54 -6.54 -15.32
C SER A 53 7.60 -6.98 -14.20
N ARG A 54 6.31 -7.13 -14.51
CA ARG A 54 5.34 -7.54 -13.50
C ARG A 54 5.51 -9.02 -13.10
N LYS A 55 5.67 -9.27 -11.80
CA LYS A 55 5.86 -10.61 -11.20
C LYS A 55 4.53 -11.20 -10.73
N SER A 56 3.79 -10.45 -9.93
CA SER A 56 2.52 -10.89 -9.31
C SER A 56 1.59 -9.71 -9.03
N GLU A 57 0.38 -9.98 -8.59
CA GLU A 57 -0.51 -9.00 -7.95
C GLU A 57 -1.38 -9.70 -6.91
N PHE A 58 -1.84 -8.96 -5.91
CA PHE A 58 -2.82 -9.42 -4.94
C PHE A 58 -3.74 -8.27 -4.52
N GLY A 59 -4.84 -8.60 -3.85
CA GLY A 59 -5.88 -7.66 -3.50
C GLY A 59 -7.08 -7.71 -4.43
N LEU A 60 -8.24 -7.44 -3.86
CA LEU A 60 -9.51 -7.25 -4.55
C LEU A 60 -10.36 -6.22 -3.79
N PRO A 61 -11.39 -5.61 -4.40
CA PRO A 61 -12.27 -4.68 -3.71
C PRO A 61 -12.98 -5.35 -2.53
N GLY A 62 -12.98 -4.69 -1.36
CA GLY A 62 -13.78 -5.08 -0.21
C GLY A 62 -13.14 -4.75 1.13
N ASN A 63 -13.67 -5.38 2.19
CA ASN A 63 -13.37 -5.05 3.59
C ASN A 63 -12.81 -6.25 4.38
N ASP A 64 -12.78 -7.44 3.79
CA ASP A 64 -12.22 -8.62 4.45
C ASP A 64 -10.68 -8.57 4.45
N PRO A 65 -10.00 -9.45 5.21
CA PRO A 65 -8.55 -9.64 5.11
C PRO A 65 -8.06 -9.80 3.67
N SER A 66 -6.95 -9.12 3.34
CA SER A 66 -6.35 -9.06 1.99
C SER A 66 -7.25 -8.45 0.90
N GLN A 67 -8.42 -7.91 1.25
CA GLN A 67 -9.22 -7.03 0.39
C GLN A 67 -8.92 -5.57 0.72
N PHE A 68 -9.17 -4.68 -0.23
CA PHE A 68 -8.89 -3.26 -0.07
C PHE A 68 -10.01 -2.36 -0.57
N ASN A 69 -10.07 -1.17 0.02
CA ASN A 69 -10.83 -0.03 -0.44
C ASN A 69 -9.88 1.17 -0.54
N LEU A 70 -9.27 1.32 -1.73
CA LEU A 70 -8.25 2.32 -2.03
C LEU A 70 -6.96 2.12 -1.19
N PRO A 71 -6.15 1.09 -1.49
CA PRO A 71 -4.80 0.99 -0.92
C PRO A 71 -3.96 2.17 -1.42
N HIS A 72 -3.62 3.10 -0.52
CA HIS A 72 -3.06 4.40 -0.89
C HIS A 72 -1.55 4.48 -0.70
N ASP A 73 -1.03 3.78 0.30
CA ASP A 73 0.39 3.76 0.61
C ASP A 73 0.83 2.35 1.00
N ILE A 74 2.12 2.08 0.84
CA ILE A 74 2.71 0.79 1.15
C ILE A 74 4.17 0.95 1.60
N VAL A 75 4.54 0.29 2.70
CA VAL A 75 5.93 0.21 3.21
C VAL A 75 6.29 -1.22 3.57
N SER A 76 7.58 -1.49 3.75
CA SER A 76 8.06 -2.77 4.26
C SER A 76 8.25 -2.66 5.76
N THR A 77 8.04 -3.74 6.49
CA THR A 77 8.35 -3.78 7.92
C THR A 77 9.86 -3.64 8.16
N PRO A 78 10.30 -3.11 9.31
CA PRO A 78 11.72 -2.94 9.61
C PRO A 78 12.53 -4.24 9.57
N ALA A 79 11.90 -5.37 9.93
CA ALA A 79 12.49 -6.70 9.84
C ALA A 79 12.53 -7.28 8.41
N GLY A 80 11.84 -6.65 7.45
CA GLY A 80 11.63 -7.17 6.11
C GLY A 80 10.61 -8.31 6.06
N GLY A 81 10.37 -8.84 4.85
CA GLY A 81 9.52 -10.01 4.61
C GLY A 81 8.01 -9.76 4.65
N HIS A 82 7.55 -8.66 5.26
CA HIS A 82 6.16 -8.24 5.27
C HIS A 82 5.98 -6.82 4.71
N LEU A 83 4.73 -6.48 4.42
CA LEU A 83 4.28 -5.21 3.87
C LEU A 83 3.19 -4.61 4.77
N LEU A 84 3.27 -3.32 5.05
CA LEU A 84 2.18 -2.56 5.65
C LEU A 84 1.47 -1.76 4.55
N VAL A 85 0.17 -1.98 4.38
CA VAL A 85 -0.65 -1.29 3.37
C VAL A 85 -1.64 -0.38 4.05
N ALA A 86 -1.58 0.92 3.76
CA ALA A 86 -2.58 1.90 4.16
C ALA A 86 -3.83 1.75 3.29
N ASP A 87 -4.86 1.11 3.85
CA ASP A 87 -6.14 0.86 3.19
C ASP A 87 -7.10 2.02 3.48
N ARG A 88 -7.04 3.04 2.62
CA ARG A 88 -7.47 4.39 2.95
C ARG A 88 -8.93 4.47 3.34
N GLU A 89 -9.83 4.03 2.47
CA GLU A 89 -11.26 4.23 2.70
C GLU A 89 -11.86 3.17 3.64
N ASN A 90 -11.09 2.12 3.98
CA ASN A 90 -11.41 1.22 5.08
C ASN A 90 -10.90 1.72 6.44
N GLY A 91 -10.07 2.78 6.48
CA GLY A 91 -9.57 3.36 7.72
C GLY A 91 -8.72 2.40 8.53
N ARG A 92 -7.92 1.58 7.86
CA ARG A 92 -7.04 0.59 8.49
C ARG A 92 -5.66 0.54 7.83
N VAL A 93 -4.71 -0.03 8.55
CA VAL A 93 -3.45 -0.54 7.99
C VAL A 93 -3.49 -2.07 8.09
N GLN A 94 -3.20 -2.77 7.01
CA GLN A 94 -3.02 -4.23 7.03
C GLN A 94 -1.53 -4.57 6.91
N GLU A 95 -1.06 -5.47 7.77
CA GLU A 95 0.21 -6.18 7.60
C GLU A 95 -0.04 -7.46 6.79
N LEU A 96 0.72 -7.63 5.72
CA LEU A 96 0.61 -8.73 4.78
C LEU A 96 1.97 -9.38 4.53
N SER A 97 1.98 -10.67 4.23
CA SER A 97 3.16 -11.30 3.64
C SER A 97 3.50 -10.66 2.29
N ILE A 98 4.73 -10.83 1.80
CA ILE A 98 5.10 -10.46 0.42
C ILE A 98 4.27 -11.19 -0.67
N HIS A 99 3.52 -12.23 -0.30
CA HIS A 99 2.60 -12.94 -1.19
C HIS A 99 1.14 -12.43 -1.09
N GLY A 100 0.86 -11.48 -0.20
CA GLY A 100 -0.47 -10.89 0.01
C GLY A 100 -1.34 -11.61 1.04
N ASP A 101 -0.76 -12.56 1.80
CA ASP A 101 -1.48 -13.24 2.88
C ASP A 101 -1.62 -12.31 4.07
N PHE A 102 -2.82 -12.26 4.64
CA PHE A 102 -3.10 -11.43 5.81
C PHE A 102 -2.38 -11.93 7.06
N ILE A 103 -1.79 -11.00 7.81
CA ILE A 103 -1.12 -11.27 9.09
C ILE A 103 -1.93 -10.61 10.23
N MET A 104 -2.06 -9.28 10.18
CA MET A 104 -2.82 -8.50 11.17
C MET A 104 -3.24 -7.13 10.63
N GLU A 105 -4.05 -6.39 11.39
CA GLU A 105 -4.43 -5.01 11.04
C GLU A 105 -4.53 -4.11 12.26
N TRP A 106 -4.43 -2.80 12.00
CA TRP A 106 -4.70 -1.74 12.96
C TRP A 106 -5.79 -0.81 12.43
N ALA A 107 -6.82 -0.60 13.24
CA ALA A 107 -7.95 0.31 12.97
C ALA A 107 -8.37 1.00 14.27
N SER A 108 -9.01 2.17 14.18
CA SER A 108 -9.48 2.92 15.34
C SER A 108 -10.74 3.73 15.03
N SER A 109 -11.59 3.96 16.02
CA SER A 109 -12.71 4.90 15.89
C SER A 109 -12.26 6.38 15.88
N LEU A 110 -10.98 6.66 16.13
CA LEU A 110 -10.42 8.02 16.10
C LEU A 110 -10.28 8.59 14.67
N PHE A 111 -10.32 7.74 13.66
CA PHE A 111 -10.19 8.10 12.25
C PHE A 111 -11.03 7.18 11.37
N SER A 112 -11.57 7.71 10.27
CA SER A 112 -12.34 6.91 9.30
C SER A 112 -11.53 6.57 8.04
N ASN A 113 -10.33 7.13 7.89
CA ASN A 113 -9.46 6.88 6.76
C ASN A 113 -7.97 7.09 7.11
N ILE A 114 -7.08 6.34 6.45
CA ILE A 114 -5.62 6.45 6.57
C ILE A 114 -5.01 6.88 5.24
N TYR A 115 -4.12 7.87 5.24
CA TYR A 115 -3.43 8.33 4.04
C TYR A 115 -2.06 7.71 3.84
N SER A 116 -1.33 7.46 4.93
CA SER A 116 0.03 6.95 4.87
C SER A 116 0.36 6.17 6.12
N VAL A 117 1.31 5.25 5.98
CA VAL A 117 1.88 4.45 7.05
C VAL A 117 3.39 4.43 6.88
N ASP A 118 4.12 4.45 7.98
CA ASP A 118 5.56 4.16 8.02
C ASP A 118 5.87 3.33 9.26
N ALA A 119 7.02 2.66 9.27
CA ALA A 119 7.42 1.83 10.39
C ALA A 119 8.92 1.97 10.69
N GLN A 120 9.24 1.99 11.99
CA GLN A 120 10.59 2.02 12.49
C GLN A 120 10.68 1.21 13.77
N ASP A 121 11.63 0.28 13.83
CA ASP A 121 11.80 -0.67 14.94
C ASP A 121 10.49 -1.44 15.22
N GLU A 122 9.94 -1.30 16.42
CA GLU A 122 8.66 -1.88 16.84
C GLU A 122 7.46 -0.94 16.64
N TYR A 123 7.70 0.27 16.12
CA TYR A 123 6.67 1.30 16.01
C TYR A 123 6.09 1.41 14.61
N ILE A 124 4.78 1.57 14.55
CA ILE A 124 4.04 1.92 13.33
C ILE A 124 3.48 3.33 13.49
N TYR A 125 3.76 4.17 12.51
CA TYR A 125 3.28 5.54 12.41
C TYR A 125 2.20 5.62 11.34
N MET A 126 1.03 6.12 11.71
CA MET A 126 -0.10 6.29 10.79
C MET A 126 -0.51 7.75 10.67
N LEU A 127 -0.82 8.15 9.44
CA LEU A 127 -1.33 9.47 9.10
C LEU A 127 -2.81 9.38 8.70
N PRO A 128 -3.77 9.61 9.61
CA PRO A 128 -5.19 9.64 9.28
C PRO A 128 -5.56 10.88 8.45
N GLY A 129 -6.54 10.75 7.56
CA GLY A 129 -6.98 11.84 6.69
C GLY A 129 -8.03 12.76 7.34
N ARG A 130 -9.10 12.17 7.87
CA ARG A 130 -10.20 12.80 8.60
C ARG A 130 -10.14 12.27 10.03
N ALA A 131 -9.24 12.83 10.83
CA ALA A 131 -9.36 12.69 12.28
C ALA A 131 -10.56 13.53 12.75
N SER A 132 -11.21 13.13 13.84
CA SER A 132 -12.32 13.89 14.45
C SER A 132 -11.94 15.29 14.96
N GLY A 133 -10.67 15.70 14.83
CA GLY A 133 -10.14 17.02 15.17
C GLY A 133 -9.64 17.83 13.96
N ALA A 134 -9.38 19.12 14.17
CA ALA A 134 -8.95 20.07 13.15
C ALA A 134 -7.46 19.96 12.75
N SER A 135 -6.75 18.91 13.19
CA SER A 135 -5.30 18.77 13.04
C SER A 135 -4.91 17.47 12.36
N VAL A 136 -3.76 17.49 11.68
CA VAL A 136 -3.06 16.28 11.26
C VAL A 136 -2.53 15.59 12.52
N SER A 137 -2.93 14.34 12.73
CA SER A 137 -2.45 13.51 13.84
C SER A 137 -1.41 12.53 13.33
N VAL A 138 -0.43 12.18 14.15
CA VAL A 138 0.43 11.01 13.92
C VAL A 138 0.13 10.03 15.03
N ILE A 139 -0.25 8.82 14.68
CA ILE A 139 -0.60 7.77 15.64
C ILE A 139 0.53 6.76 15.65
N MET A 140 1.12 6.59 16.82
CA MET A 140 2.14 5.59 17.09
C MET A 140 1.49 4.39 17.77
N LEU A 141 1.74 3.19 17.25
CA LEU A 141 1.40 1.94 17.89
C LEU A 141 2.68 1.13 18.12
N HIS A 142 2.69 0.37 19.21
CA HIS A 142 3.69 -0.63 19.57
C HIS A 142 3.09 -2.02 19.31
#